data_AF-A0A0D9R7H8-F1
#
_entry.id   AF-A0A0D9R7H8-F1
#
_cell.length_a   1.000
_cell.length_b   1.000
_cell.length_c   1.000
_cell.angle_alpha   90.00
_cell.angle_beta   90.00
_cell.angle_gamma   90.00
#
_symmetry.space_group_name_H-M   'P 1'
#
loop_
_entity.id
_entity.type
_entity.pdbx_description
1 polymer ?
#
loop_
_entity_poly.entity_id
_entity_poly.type
_entity_poly.pdbx_seq_one_letter_code
_entity_poly.pdbx_strand_id
1 'polypeptide(L)'
;MGTTASTAQQTVSAGTPFEGLQGSGTMDSRHSLSVHSFQTTSLHNSKAKSIIPNKVAPVVITYNCKEEFQIHDELLKAHYTLGQLSDATPEHYLVQGRYFLVRDVTEKMDMLGTVGSCGAPNFRQVQGGLAVFGMGQPSLSGFRRVLQKLQKDGHRECVIFCVREEPVLFLRADEDFVSYTPRDKQNLHENLQGLGPGVRVESLELAIRKEIHDFAQLSENTYHVYHNIEDLRGEPHAVAICGEDDVHVTEEVYKRPLFLQPTYRYHRLPLPEQGSPLEAQLDAFVSVLRETPSLLQLCNAHGPPPALVFSCQMGVGRTNLGMVLGTLILLHRSGITSQPEAAPTQAKPLPMEQFQLIQSFLRMVSQGRRMVEEVDRAITACAELHDLKEVVLENQKKLEGIRPESPAQGSGSRHSIWQRALRSLERYFYLILFNYYLHEQYPLAFALSFSRWLCAHPELYRLPVTLSSVGPVAPRDLIAEGSLREDDLVSPDALSTVREMDVANFRRVPRMPIYGTAQPSAKALGSILAYLTDAKRRLRKVVWVSLREEAVLECDGHTHSLRRPGPPVTPDQLEVRPPAL
;
A
#
# COMPACT_ATOMS: atom_id res chain seq x y z
N MET A 1 -23.41 38.01 -28.31
CA MET A 1 -23.48 39.35 -28.92
C MET A 1 -22.39 39.40 -29.98
N GLY A 2 -22.77 39.52 -31.25
CA GLY A 2 -21.83 39.44 -32.36
C GLY A 2 -21.25 40.81 -32.73
N THR A 3 -20.15 40.78 -33.47
CA THR A 3 -19.86 41.76 -34.53
C THR A 3 -19.04 41.08 -35.64
N THR A 4 -19.38 41.48 -36.85
CA THR A 4 -19.01 40.99 -38.17
C THR A 4 -17.92 41.83 -38.83
N ALA A 5 -17.33 41.26 -39.90
CA ALA A 5 -16.71 41.90 -41.08
C ALA A 5 -15.30 42.52 -40.88
N SER A 6 -14.39 42.57 -41.86
CA SER A 6 -14.48 42.32 -43.30
C SER A 6 -13.10 41.96 -43.85
N THR A 7 -13.07 41.08 -44.83
CA THR A 7 -11.94 40.83 -45.73
C THR A 7 -11.76 42.02 -46.67
N ALA A 8 -10.52 42.48 -46.83
CA ALA A 8 -10.07 43.25 -47.99
C ALA A 8 -8.81 42.57 -48.54
N GLN A 9 -8.89 42.11 -49.79
CA GLN A 9 -7.79 41.60 -50.59
C GLN A 9 -7.01 42.76 -51.25
N GLN A 10 -5.88 42.38 -51.87
CA GLN A 10 -5.00 43.13 -52.78
C GLN A 10 -3.79 43.78 -52.08
N THR A 11 -2.54 43.64 -52.53
CA THR A 11 -1.99 43.00 -53.73
C THR A 11 -0.49 42.77 -53.53
N VAL A 12 -0.01 41.75 -54.24
CA VAL A 12 1.37 41.33 -54.52
C VAL A 12 2.33 42.49 -54.81
N SER A 13 3.58 42.40 -54.33
CA SER A 13 4.78 42.43 -55.20
C SER A 13 6.06 42.00 -54.48
N ALA A 14 6.74 41.08 -55.15
CA ALA A 14 8.01 40.47 -54.79
C ALA A 14 9.20 41.42 -55.03
N GLY A 15 10.28 41.19 -54.30
CA GLY A 15 11.59 41.83 -54.54
C GLY A 15 12.60 41.42 -53.48
N THR A 16 13.23 40.26 -53.66
CA THR A 16 14.53 39.92 -53.07
C THR A 16 15.65 40.58 -53.88
N PRO A 17 16.93 40.41 -53.49
CA PRO A 17 17.60 40.80 -52.25
C PRO A 17 18.84 41.66 -52.61
N PHE A 18 19.70 42.08 -51.68
CA PHE A 18 21.18 42.01 -51.81
C PHE A 18 21.90 42.63 -50.59
N GLU A 19 23.00 41.97 -50.21
CA GLU A 19 24.24 42.37 -49.51
C GLU A 19 24.26 43.73 -48.78
N GLY A 20 24.59 43.83 -47.50
CA GLY A 20 25.78 43.28 -46.84
C GLY A 20 26.79 44.40 -46.65
N LEU A 21 27.11 44.80 -45.41
CA LEU A 21 28.38 45.47 -45.07
C LEU A 21 28.53 45.68 -43.55
N GLN A 22 29.71 45.30 -43.08
CA GLN A 22 30.25 45.54 -41.75
C GLN A 22 30.43 47.04 -41.47
N GLY A 23 30.36 47.41 -40.19
CA GLY A 23 30.81 48.71 -39.71
C GLY A 23 30.88 48.76 -38.20
N SER A 24 32.06 48.49 -37.65
CA SER A 24 32.42 48.78 -36.25
C SER A 24 32.57 50.28 -36.04
N GLY A 25 32.05 50.80 -34.92
CA GLY A 25 32.28 52.19 -34.51
C GLY A 25 32.17 52.33 -32.99
N THR A 26 33.29 52.69 -32.38
CA THR A 26 33.57 52.85 -30.95
C THR A 26 33.18 54.21 -30.38
N MET A 27 33.01 54.23 -29.05
CA MET A 27 33.25 55.30 -28.07
C MET A 27 32.12 56.22 -27.55
N ASP A 28 31.92 56.06 -26.22
CA ASP A 28 31.80 57.05 -25.14
C ASP A 28 30.69 58.12 -25.13
N SER A 29 29.80 58.05 -24.13
CA SER A 29 29.92 58.89 -22.91
C SER A 29 28.71 58.85 -21.95
N ARG A 30 29.04 58.72 -20.66
CA ARG A 30 28.45 59.33 -19.44
C ARG A 30 26.98 59.10 -19.04
N HIS A 31 26.87 58.41 -17.89
CA HIS A 31 25.98 58.61 -16.74
C HIS A 31 24.50 58.94 -16.96
N SER A 32 23.65 57.98 -16.58
CA SER A 32 22.41 58.24 -15.84
C SER A 32 22.06 57.01 -15.00
N LEU A 33 22.02 57.19 -13.67
CA LEU A 33 21.46 56.23 -12.73
C LEU A 33 19.96 56.12 -12.99
N SER A 34 19.50 54.95 -13.45
CA SER A 34 18.09 54.57 -13.43
C SER A 34 17.99 53.16 -12.87
N VAL A 35 17.37 53.08 -11.70
CA VAL A 35 16.94 51.86 -11.04
C VAL A 35 15.87 51.18 -11.91
N HIS A 36 15.91 49.84 -11.95
CA HIS A 36 15.06 48.91 -12.72
C HIS A 36 15.50 48.60 -14.16
N SER A 37 16.28 47.52 -14.31
CA SER A 37 16.28 46.71 -15.54
C SER A 37 16.23 45.23 -15.17
N PHE A 38 15.07 44.62 -15.36
CA PHE A 38 14.93 43.16 -15.33
C PHE A 38 15.67 42.59 -16.55
N GLN A 39 16.75 41.85 -16.31
CA GLN A 39 17.40 41.04 -17.33
C GLN A 39 16.49 39.86 -17.64
N THR A 40 15.95 39.85 -18.85
CA THR A 40 15.27 38.72 -19.44
C THR A 40 16.32 37.68 -19.81
N THR A 41 16.17 36.47 -19.27
CA THR A 41 16.95 35.29 -19.63
C THR A 41 16.74 34.99 -21.11
N SER A 42 17.82 35.10 -21.89
CA SER A 42 17.83 34.77 -23.32
C SER A 42 17.82 33.24 -23.50
N LEU A 43 16.69 32.69 -23.93
CA LEU A 43 16.59 31.32 -24.44
C LEU A 43 17.37 31.20 -25.75
N HIS A 44 18.37 30.34 -25.75
CA HIS A 44 19.22 30.06 -26.90
C HIS A 44 18.44 29.46 -28.08
N ASN A 45 18.74 29.96 -29.28
CA ASN A 45 18.26 29.53 -30.59
C ASN A 45 18.34 28.00 -30.81
N SER A 46 17.18 27.35 -30.91
CA SER A 46 17.01 26.15 -31.74
C SER A 46 15.97 26.46 -32.82
N LYS A 47 16.11 25.84 -34.00
CA LYS A 47 15.46 26.20 -35.28
C LYS A 47 13.93 25.96 -35.33
N ALA A 48 13.18 26.56 -34.42
CA ALA A 48 11.72 26.64 -34.48
C ALA A 48 11.30 28.08 -34.17
N LYS A 49 10.91 28.84 -35.20
CA LYS A 49 10.36 30.20 -35.03
C LYS A 49 8.90 30.09 -34.58
N SER A 50 8.68 29.96 -33.29
CA SER A 50 7.36 30.05 -32.65
C SER A 50 6.87 31.50 -32.61
N ILE A 51 5.61 31.75 -32.95
CA ILE A 51 4.99 33.08 -32.86
C ILE A 51 4.36 33.22 -31.47
N ILE A 52 4.81 34.21 -30.69
CA ILE A 52 4.25 34.54 -29.38
C ILE A 52 3.40 35.83 -29.53
N PRO A 53 2.07 35.74 -29.46
CA PRO A 53 1.19 36.86 -29.80
C PRO A 53 0.99 37.88 -28.68
N ASN A 54 1.31 37.54 -27.41
CA ASN A 54 1.06 38.41 -26.26
C ASN A 54 2.06 38.15 -25.11
N LYS A 55 2.41 39.18 -24.33
CA LYS A 55 3.23 39.08 -23.11
C LYS A 55 2.45 38.70 -21.85
N VAL A 56 1.11 38.83 -21.86
CA VAL A 56 0.26 38.59 -20.68
C VAL A 56 -0.22 37.14 -20.58
N ALA A 57 -0.33 36.45 -21.72
CA ALA A 57 -0.62 35.02 -21.81
C ALA A 57 0.07 34.50 -23.09
N PRO A 58 1.37 34.16 -23.01
CA PRO A 58 2.10 33.70 -24.17
C PRO A 58 1.51 32.37 -24.66
N VAL A 59 1.25 32.25 -25.95
CA VAL A 59 0.75 31.04 -26.59
C VAL A 59 1.74 30.65 -27.67
N VAL A 60 2.20 29.40 -27.69
CA VAL A 60 2.93 28.84 -28.83
C VAL A 60 1.92 28.34 -29.84
N ILE A 61 1.91 28.96 -31.00
CA ILE A 61 1.17 28.46 -32.15
C ILE A 61 2.17 27.72 -33.04
N THR A 62 1.92 26.45 -33.30
CA THR A 62 2.74 25.66 -34.22
C THR A 62 2.59 26.20 -35.65
N TYR A 63 3.60 26.01 -36.49
CA TYR A 63 3.65 26.63 -37.83
C TYR A 63 2.45 26.29 -38.74
N ASN A 64 1.80 25.14 -38.51
CA ASN A 64 0.63 24.74 -39.28
C ASN A 64 -0.67 25.45 -38.83
N CYS A 65 -0.62 26.30 -37.80
CA CYS A 65 -1.76 26.97 -37.18
C CYS A 65 -2.89 26.01 -36.75
N LYS A 66 -2.56 24.75 -36.46
CA LYS A 66 -3.53 23.72 -36.04
C LYS A 66 -3.49 23.45 -34.54
N GLU A 67 -2.38 23.75 -33.88
CA GLU A 67 -2.18 23.48 -32.46
C GLU A 67 -1.75 24.76 -31.77
N GLU A 68 -2.47 25.10 -30.69
CA GLU A 68 -2.14 26.19 -29.79
C GLU A 68 -1.81 25.61 -28.41
N PHE A 69 -0.67 26.03 -27.86
CA PHE A 69 -0.25 25.68 -26.51
C PHE A 69 -0.15 26.95 -25.70
N GLN A 70 -0.97 27.09 -24.66
CA GLN A 70 -0.82 28.20 -23.73
C GLN A 70 0.42 27.97 -22.87
N ILE A 71 1.44 28.82 -23.05
CA ILE A 71 2.61 28.83 -22.17
C ILE A 71 2.12 29.40 -20.83
N HIS A 72 2.02 28.52 -19.85
CA HIS A 72 1.87 28.94 -18.47
C HIS A 72 3.27 29.27 -17.97
N ASP A 73 3.70 30.54 -18.11
CA ASP A 73 4.91 31.06 -17.44
C ASP A 73 4.72 31.19 -15.91
N GLU A 74 3.52 30.89 -15.42
CA GLU A 74 3.31 30.65 -14.01
C GLU A 74 3.94 29.30 -13.67
N LEU A 75 5.20 29.32 -13.20
CA LEU A 75 5.54 28.59 -11.97
C LEU A 75 4.32 28.76 -11.09
N LEU A 76 3.45 27.75 -11.04
CA LEU A 76 2.18 27.84 -10.32
C LEU A 76 2.49 28.54 -9.01
N LYS A 77 1.65 29.48 -8.59
CA LYS A 77 1.55 29.87 -7.17
C LYS A 77 1.11 28.65 -6.35
N ALA A 78 1.85 27.57 -6.45
CA ALA A 78 1.79 26.44 -5.59
C ALA A 78 2.24 26.99 -4.24
N HIS A 79 1.37 26.81 -3.27
CA HIS A 79 1.65 27.15 -1.89
C HIS A 79 2.68 26.14 -1.39
N TYR A 80 3.92 26.25 -1.88
CA TYR A 80 5.00 25.36 -1.51
C TYR A 80 5.30 25.58 -0.03
N THR A 81 5.23 24.50 0.73
CA THR A 81 5.46 24.54 2.16
C THR A 81 6.94 24.43 2.42
N LEU A 82 7.48 25.39 3.16
CA LEU A 82 8.81 25.30 3.76
C LEU A 82 8.70 24.67 5.16
N GLY A 83 9.77 24.04 5.61
CA GLY A 83 9.89 23.51 6.96
C GLY A 83 11.33 23.43 7.44
N GLN A 84 11.48 23.38 8.76
CA GLN A 84 12.74 23.15 9.48
C GLN A 84 12.47 22.26 10.69
N LEU A 85 13.47 21.48 11.13
CA LEU A 85 13.34 20.63 12.32
C LEU A 85 13.63 21.37 13.62
N SER A 86 14.43 22.43 13.55
CA SER A 86 14.76 23.29 14.67
C SER A 86 15.13 24.69 14.18
N ASP A 87 15.15 25.67 15.08
CA ASP A 87 15.60 27.03 14.76
C ASP A 87 17.08 27.11 14.35
N ALA A 88 17.84 26.05 14.59
CA ALA A 88 19.25 25.94 14.19
C ALA A 88 19.44 25.33 12.79
N THR A 89 18.40 24.76 12.20
CA THR A 89 18.46 24.14 10.86
C THR A 89 17.85 25.05 9.80
N PRO A 90 18.42 25.14 8.59
CA PRO A 90 17.86 25.95 7.50
C PRO A 90 16.46 25.49 7.10
N GLU A 91 15.59 26.46 6.84
CA GLU A 91 14.28 26.23 6.27
C GLU A 91 14.39 25.82 4.79
N HIS A 92 13.66 24.79 4.38
CA HIS A 92 13.72 24.27 3.02
C HIS A 92 12.39 23.61 2.60
N TYR A 93 12.23 23.37 1.30
CA TYR A 93 10.99 22.86 0.71
C TYR A 93 10.63 21.45 1.18
N LEU A 94 9.35 21.25 1.47
CA LEU A 94 8.77 19.95 1.83
C LEU A 94 8.06 19.33 0.62
N VAL A 95 8.40 18.08 0.28
CA VAL A 95 7.67 17.34 -0.76
C VAL A 95 6.25 17.02 -0.27
N GLN A 96 5.30 17.11 -1.21
CA GLN A 96 3.86 17.05 -0.96
C GLN A 96 3.41 18.05 0.14
N GLY A 97 4.18 19.12 0.35
CA GLY A 97 3.93 20.14 1.37
C GLY A 97 4.06 19.66 2.83
N ARG A 98 4.58 18.45 3.07
CA ARG A 98 4.55 17.82 4.40
C ARG A 98 5.81 17.03 4.79
N TYR A 99 6.56 16.50 3.83
CA TYR A 99 7.57 15.47 4.10
C TYR A 99 9.00 15.94 3.87
N PHE A 100 9.91 15.47 4.72
CA PHE A 100 11.37 15.55 4.52
C PHE A 100 11.89 14.28 3.88
N LEU A 101 12.98 14.35 3.10
CA LEU A 101 13.65 13.17 2.55
C LEU A 101 14.74 12.69 3.51
N VAL A 102 14.64 11.44 3.94
CA VAL A 102 15.54 10.81 4.91
C VAL A 102 16.22 9.60 4.28
N ARG A 103 17.53 9.47 4.45
CA ARG A 103 18.33 8.35 3.93
C ARG A 103 17.87 7.02 4.53
N ASP A 104 17.72 5.99 3.70
CA ASP A 104 17.23 4.68 4.17
C ASP A 104 18.26 3.88 4.97
N VAL A 105 19.55 3.97 4.60
CA VAL A 105 20.60 3.11 5.15
C VAL A 105 21.42 3.88 6.18
N THR A 106 21.33 3.45 7.43
CA THR A 106 22.32 3.74 8.47
C THR A 106 23.14 2.49 8.74
N GLU A 107 24.43 2.64 9.08
CA GLU A 107 25.35 1.51 9.33
C GLU A 107 24.80 0.48 10.34
N LYS A 108 23.94 0.93 11.27
CA LYS A 108 23.28 0.09 12.27
C LYS A 108 22.25 -0.90 11.69
N MET A 109 21.77 -0.71 10.46
CA MET A 109 20.70 -1.53 9.88
C MET A 109 21.17 -2.85 9.26
N ASP A 110 22.46 -3.00 8.94
CA ASP A 110 23.03 -4.21 8.33
C ASP A 110 23.53 -5.20 9.40
N MET A 111 22.61 -5.97 9.99
CA MET A 111 22.91 -6.94 11.03
C MET A 111 23.82 -8.09 10.55
N LEU A 112 23.77 -8.42 9.26
CA LEU A 112 24.60 -9.48 8.67
C LEU A 112 25.94 -8.96 8.08
N GLY A 113 26.15 -7.64 8.03
CA GLY A 113 27.39 -7.06 7.47
C GLY A 113 27.59 -7.38 5.99
N THR A 114 26.51 -7.45 5.21
CA THR A 114 26.51 -7.92 3.80
C THR A 114 26.61 -6.80 2.77
N VAL A 115 26.56 -5.52 3.18
CA VAL A 115 26.76 -4.38 2.26
C VAL A 115 28.14 -4.45 1.58
N GLY A 116 29.18 -4.81 2.33
CA GLY A 116 30.56 -4.90 1.82
C GLY A 116 30.77 -6.07 0.85
N SER A 117 30.20 -7.25 1.17
CA SER A 117 30.42 -8.48 0.41
C SER A 117 29.44 -8.69 -0.76
N CYS A 118 28.18 -8.28 -0.59
CA CYS A 118 27.10 -8.52 -1.56
C CYS A 118 26.52 -7.23 -2.13
N GLY A 119 26.74 -6.08 -1.49
CA GLY A 119 26.24 -4.79 -1.97
C GLY A 119 24.86 -4.38 -1.46
N ALA A 120 24.20 -5.21 -0.65
CA ALA A 120 22.94 -4.89 -0.03
C ALA A 120 22.97 -5.29 1.45
N PRO A 121 22.31 -4.53 2.35
CA PRO A 121 22.22 -4.91 3.75
C PRO A 121 21.38 -6.17 3.92
N ASN A 122 21.70 -6.97 4.93
CA ASN A 122 20.97 -8.19 5.30
C ASN A 122 20.69 -9.17 4.13
N PHE A 123 21.57 -9.24 3.12
CA PHE A 123 21.47 -10.15 1.99
C PHE A 123 21.67 -11.60 2.43
N ARG A 124 20.67 -12.45 2.24
CA ARG A 124 20.70 -13.86 2.67
C ARG A 124 19.85 -14.76 1.78
N GLN A 125 20.16 -16.05 1.79
CA GLN A 125 19.34 -17.11 1.18
C GLN A 125 18.55 -17.83 2.27
N VAL A 126 17.33 -18.27 1.96
CA VAL A 126 16.54 -19.12 2.86
C VAL A 126 17.28 -20.42 3.20
N GLN A 127 17.11 -20.92 4.41
CA GLN A 127 17.67 -22.21 4.81
C GLN A 127 17.03 -23.35 4.00
N GLY A 128 17.79 -24.43 3.79
CA GLY A 128 17.33 -25.58 2.99
C GLY A 128 17.64 -25.48 1.48
N GLY A 129 18.39 -24.46 1.05
CA GLY A 129 18.96 -24.38 -0.29
C GLY A 129 17.97 -24.00 -1.41
N LEU A 130 16.73 -23.62 -1.06
CA LEU A 130 15.78 -23.08 -2.03
C LEU A 130 16.28 -21.74 -2.56
N ALA A 131 16.00 -21.44 -3.83
CA ALA A 131 16.44 -20.20 -4.48
C ALA A 131 15.56 -19.00 -4.08
N VAL A 132 15.44 -18.74 -2.78
CA VAL A 132 14.73 -17.59 -2.21
C VAL A 132 15.71 -16.75 -1.42
N PHE A 133 15.75 -15.45 -1.71
CA PHE A 133 16.69 -14.50 -1.15
C PHE A 133 15.96 -13.31 -0.55
N GLY A 134 16.53 -12.75 0.51
CA GLY A 134 16.07 -11.51 1.12
C GLY A 134 17.21 -10.51 1.22
N MET A 135 16.90 -9.22 1.07
CA MET A 135 17.82 -8.11 1.32
C MET A 135 17.10 -6.86 1.80
N GLY A 136 17.82 -5.92 2.39
CA GLY A 136 17.36 -4.55 2.58
C GLY A 136 17.67 -3.69 1.36
N GLN A 137 17.40 -2.40 1.47
CA GLN A 137 17.48 -1.45 0.35
C GLN A 137 18.93 -1.23 -0.07
N PRO A 138 19.35 -1.65 -1.28
CA PRO A 138 20.68 -1.33 -1.79
C PRO A 138 20.71 0.06 -2.43
N SER A 139 21.91 0.60 -2.60
CA SER A 139 22.19 1.65 -3.58
C SER A 139 22.17 1.08 -5.01
N LEU A 140 22.27 1.92 -6.03
CA LEU A 140 22.36 1.46 -7.42
C LEU A 140 23.60 0.57 -7.65
N SER A 141 24.79 1.00 -7.20
CA SER A 141 26.01 0.19 -7.29
C SER A 141 25.89 -1.09 -6.47
N GLY A 142 25.26 -1.02 -5.30
CA GLY A 142 24.98 -2.14 -4.43
C GLY A 142 24.10 -3.19 -5.11
N PHE A 143 23.03 -2.76 -5.77
CA PHE A 143 22.14 -3.64 -6.51
C PHE A 143 22.87 -4.34 -7.67
N ARG A 144 23.74 -3.63 -8.40
CA ARG A 144 24.59 -4.25 -9.43
C ARG A 144 25.48 -5.37 -8.87
N ARG A 145 26.05 -5.20 -7.66
CA ARG A 145 26.83 -6.25 -7.00
C ARG A 145 25.97 -7.46 -6.62
N VAL A 146 24.73 -7.25 -6.16
CA VAL A 146 23.77 -8.34 -5.90
C VAL A 146 23.50 -9.14 -7.17
N LEU A 147 23.27 -8.47 -8.30
CA LEU A 147 23.03 -9.14 -9.59
C LEU A 147 24.24 -9.98 -10.03
N GLN A 148 25.45 -9.42 -9.90
CA GLN A 148 26.70 -10.14 -10.18
C GLN A 148 26.88 -11.37 -9.27
N LYS A 149 26.53 -11.25 -7.98
CA LYS A 149 26.58 -12.36 -7.03
C LYS A 149 25.62 -13.48 -7.45
N LEU A 150 24.36 -13.16 -7.73
CA LEU A 150 23.35 -14.14 -8.18
C LEU A 150 23.79 -14.85 -9.47
N GLN A 151 24.35 -14.10 -10.42
CA GLN A 151 24.87 -14.66 -11.66
C GLN A 151 26.07 -15.59 -11.41
N LYS A 152 27.01 -15.19 -10.54
CA LYS A 152 28.18 -15.99 -10.15
C LYS A 152 27.77 -17.29 -9.44
N ASP A 153 26.69 -17.24 -8.66
CA ASP A 153 26.13 -18.41 -7.97
C ASP A 153 25.33 -19.33 -8.91
N GLY A 154 25.20 -18.97 -10.20
CA GLY A 154 24.60 -19.81 -11.22
C GLY A 154 23.09 -19.61 -11.43
N HIS A 155 22.48 -18.58 -10.84
CA HIS A 155 21.09 -18.25 -11.07
C HIS A 155 20.91 -17.60 -12.45
N ARG A 156 20.20 -18.30 -13.35
CA ARG A 156 19.99 -17.85 -14.75
C ARG A 156 18.74 -17.00 -14.93
N GLU A 157 17.77 -17.14 -14.04
CA GLU A 157 16.51 -16.42 -14.05
C GLU A 157 16.26 -15.92 -12.64
N CYS A 158 15.88 -14.64 -12.52
CA CYS A 158 15.65 -13.99 -11.23
C CYS A 158 14.37 -13.15 -11.29
N VAL A 159 13.55 -13.24 -10.25
CA VAL A 159 12.38 -12.39 -10.05
C VAL A 159 12.61 -11.58 -8.78
N ILE A 160 12.84 -10.28 -8.95
CA ILE A 160 13.12 -9.34 -7.86
C ILE A 160 11.83 -8.60 -7.48
N PHE A 161 11.42 -8.73 -6.23
CA PHE A 161 10.27 -8.05 -5.64
C PHE A 161 10.75 -6.95 -4.68
N CYS A 162 10.45 -5.70 -5.01
CA CYS A 162 10.49 -4.63 -4.01
C CYS A 162 9.16 -4.62 -3.26
N VAL A 163 9.19 -4.98 -1.98
CA VAL A 163 7.98 -5.12 -1.15
C VAL A 163 7.62 -3.88 -0.33
N ARG A 164 8.14 -2.71 -0.72
CA ARG A 164 7.96 -1.44 0.01
C ARG A 164 6.67 -0.75 -0.39
N GLU A 165 5.88 -0.35 0.60
CA GLU A 165 4.64 0.41 0.42
C GLU A 165 4.90 1.91 0.28
N GLU A 166 5.91 2.41 0.98
CA GLU A 166 6.35 3.80 0.94
C GLU A 166 7.12 4.11 -0.36
N PRO A 167 7.04 5.35 -0.87
CA PRO A 167 7.81 5.79 -2.03
C PRO A 167 9.31 5.86 -1.70
N VAL A 168 10.14 5.45 -2.66
CA VAL A 168 11.61 5.48 -2.54
C VAL A 168 12.21 6.24 -3.70
N LEU A 169 13.06 7.21 -3.38
CA LEU A 169 13.76 8.05 -4.33
C LEU A 169 15.25 7.81 -4.18
N PHE A 170 16.00 7.96 -5.27
CA PHE A 170 17.44 7.77 -5.27
C PHE A 170 18.10 9.05 -5.73
N LEU A 171 18.88 9.67 -4.86
CA LEU A 171 19.61 10.89 -5.19
C LEU A 171 21.08 10.54 -5.41
N ARG A 172 21.73 11.28 -6.32
CA ARG A 172 23.15 11.13 -6.57
C ARG A 172 23.94 11.51 -5.32
N ALA A 173 24.83 10.61 -4.91
CA ALA A 173 25.81 10.84 -3.85
C ALA A 173 27.15 10.28 -4.35
N ASP A 174 28.12 11.17 -4.56
CA ASP A 174 29.38 10.88 -5.24
C ASP A 174 29.13 10.20 -6.61
N GLU A 175 29.68 9.00 -6.82
CA GLU A 175 29.56 8.20 -8.05
C GLU A 175 28.40 7.16 -8.00
N ASP A 176 27.53 7.23 -7.00
CA ASP A 176 26.42 6.29 -6.79
C ASP A 176 25.07 6.99 -6.61
N PHE A 177 24.00 6.20 -6.57
CA PHE A 177 22.65 6.63 -6.27
C PHE A 177 22.16 5.95 -5.00
N VAL A 178 21.87 6.75 -3.99
CA VAL A 178 21.53 6.28 -2.64
C VAL A 178 20.05 6.55 -2.36
N SER A 179 19.40 5.62 -1.68
CA SER A 179 17.96 5.66 -1.43
C SER A 179 17.57 6.56 -0.25
N TYR A 180 16.51 7.34 -0.47
CA TYR A 180 15.85 8.21 0.48
C TYR A 180 14.35 7.93 0.48
N THR A 181 13.74 8.04 1.66
CA THR A 181 12.29 7.95 1.85
C THR A 181 11.71 9.26 2.39
N PRO A 182 10.55 9.70 1.90
CA PRO A 182 9.79 10.77 2.53
C PRO A 182 9.33 10.37 3.94
N ARG A 183 9.48 11.28 4.90
CA ARG A 183 9.08 11.11 6.30
C ARG A 183 8.29 12.32 6.78
N ASP A 184 7.31 12.10 7.64
CA ASP A 184 6.49 13.19 8.18
C ASP A 184 7.35 14.17 8.97
N LYS A 185 7.19 15.47 8.73
CA LYS A 185 7.89 16.51 9.50
C LYS A 185 7.69 16.40 11.01
N GLN A 186 6.59 15.81 11.46
CA GLN A 186 6.27 15.58 12.87
C GLN A 186 6.81 14.23 13.39
N ASN A 187 7.10 13.28 12.50
CA ASN A 187 7.61 11.95 12.87
C ASN A 187 8.55 11.41 11.79
N LEU A 188 9.84 11.66 11.96
CA LEU A 188 10.88 11.21 11.03
C LEU A 188 11.19 9.72 11.13
N HIS A 189 10.81 9.06 12.23
CA HIS A 189 11.20 7.69 12.52
C HIS A 189 10.34 6.64 11.79
N GLU A 190 9.13 7.02 11.38
CA GLU A 190 8.16 6.09 10.77
C GLU A 190 8.07 6.26 9.26
N ASN A 191 7.90 5.15 8.53
CA ASN A 191 7.69 5.21 7.09
C ASN A 191 6.28 5.73 6.82
N LEU A 192 6.06 6.28 5.62
CA LEU A 192 4.70 6.53 5.17
C LEU A 192 3.94 5.21 5.07
N GLN A 193 2.82 5.12 5.77
CA GLN A 193 1.93 3.95 5.78
C GLN A 193 0.59 4.35 5.16
N GLY A 194 -0.07 3.40 4.49
CA GLY A 194 -1.46 3.56 4.06
C GLY A 194 -1.70 4.78 3.17
N LEU A 195 -1.01 4.88 2.03
CA LEU A 195 -1.07 5.99 1.05
C LEU A 195 -2.48 6.30 0.47
N GLY A 196 -3.52 5.60 0.92
CA GLY A 196 -4.90 5.76 0.47
C GLY A 196 -5.27 4.79 -0.67
N PRO A 197 -6.57 4.44 -0.78
CA PRO A 197 -7.03 3.54 -1.83
C PRO A 197 -6.82 4.18 -3.22
N GLY A 198 -6.27 3.40 -4.16
CA GLY A 198 -6.07 3.81 -5.55
C GLY A 198 -4.80 4.61 -5.83
N VAL A 199 -4.02 4.99 -4.80
CA VAL A 199 -2.72 5.64 -5.00
C VAL A 199 -1.68 4.60 -5.38
N ARG A 200 -1.11 4.74 -6.58
CA ARG A 200 0.05 3.95 -7.01
C ARG A 200 1.33 4.59 -6.50
N VAL A 201 2.11 3.86 -5.72
CA VAL A 201 3.35 4.36 -5.11
C VAL A 201 4.35 4.83 -6.16
N GLU A 202 4.39 4.19 -7.32
CA GLU A 202 5.30 4.57 -8.42
C GLU A 202 4.91 5.92 -9.04
N SER A 203 3.61 6.23 -9.09
CA SER A 203 3.14 7.55 -9.52
C SER A 203 3.47 8.63 -8.50
N LEU A 204 3.43 8.31 -7.21
CA LEU A 204 3.86 9.20 -6.14
C LEU A 204 5.37 9.45 -6.19
N GLU A 205 6.19 8.42 -6.46
CA GLU A 205 7.64 8.58 -6.67
C GLU A 205 7.94 9.56 -7.83
N LEU A 206 7.23 9.45 -8.95
CA LEU A 206 7.39 10.37 -10.08
C LEU A 206 6.95 11.81 -9.74
N ALA A 207 5.86 11.96 -8.99
CA ALA A 207 5.39 13.27 -8.53
C ALA A 207 6.40 13.94 -7.59
N ILE A 208 6.92 13.18 -6.62
CA ILE A 208 7.94 13.66 -5.68
C ILE A 208 9.23 14.02 -6.41
N ARG A 209 9.66 13.22 -7.40
CA ARG A 209 10.84 13.57 -8.22
C ARG A 209 10.66 14.92 -8.91
N LYS A 210 9.47 15.15 -9.51
CA LYS A 210 9.16 16.43 -10.16
C LYS A 210 9.22 17.59 -9.17
N GLU A 211 8.63 17.42 -7.99
CA GLU A 211 8.68 18.43 -6.93
C GLU A 211 10.13 18.73 -6.49
N ILE A 212 10.96 17.72 -6.25
CA ILE A 212 12.37 17.91 -5.89
C ILE A 212 13.11 18.74 -6.95
N HIS A 213 12.86 18.47 -8.23
CA HIS A 213 13.45 19.23 -9.33
C HIS A 213 12.94 20.69 -9.35
N ASP A 214 11.62 20.89 -9.25
CA ASP A 214 11.02 22.23 -9.21
C ASP A 214 11.55 23.03 -8.01
N PHE A 215 11.70 22.40 -6.84
CA PHE A 215 12.29 23.02 -5.66
C PHE A 215 13.76 23.37 -5.85
N ALA A 216 14.56 22.47 -6.44
CA ALA A 216 15.96 22.74 -6.69
C ALA A 216 16.17 23.95 -7.61
N GLN A 217 15.33 24.11 -8.65
CA GLN A 217 15.36 25.29 -9.51
C GLN A 217 15.09 26.60 -8.76
N LEU A 218 14.30 26.54 -7.67
CA LEU A 218 14.02 27.68 -6.80
C LEU A 218 15.09 27.92 -5.74
N SER A 219 15.98 26.96 -5.49
CA SER A 219 17.05 27.02 -4.47
C SER A 219 18.43 26.74 -5.04
N GLU A 220 18.82 27.49 -6.09
CA GLU A 220 20.17 27.47 -6.66
C GLU A 220 20.67 26.06 -7.07
N ASN A 221 19.77 25.22 -7.60
CA ASN A 221 20.01 23.83 -7.97
C ASN A 221 20.43 22.94 -6.78
N THR A 222 19.94 23.25 -5.58
CA THR A 222 20.19 22.43 -4.37
C THR A 222 18.89 21.99 -3.73
N TYR A 223 18.89 20.78 -3.17
CA TYR A 223 17.78 20.25 -2.37
C TYR A 223 18.31 19.66 -1.06
N HIS A 224 17.56 19.83 0.03
CA HIS A 224 18.00 19.43 1.37
C HIS A 224 17.47 18.04 1.74
N VAL A 225 18.34 17.19 2.29
CA VAL A 225 18.03 15.83 2.75
C VAL A 225 18.65 15.56 4.11
N TYR A 226 18.12 14.56 4.80
CA TYR A 226 18.60 14.13 6.12
C TYR A 226 19.31 12.78 6.04
N HIS A 227 20.51 12.68 6.61
CA HIS A 227 21.26 11.42 6.69
C HIS A 227 21.09 10.72 8.05
N ASN A 228 20.93 11.49 9.12
CA ASN A 228 20.76 11.00 10.48
C ASN A 228 19.62 11.75 11.18
N ILE A 229 18.66 10.98 11.70
CA ILE A 229 17.51 11.50 12.45
C ILE A 229 17.68 11.38 13.98
N GLU A 230 18.74 10.70 14.44
CA GLU A 230 19.09 10.57 15.86
C GLU A 230 20.04 11.70 16.31
N ASP A 231 20.97 12.11 15.44
CA ASP A 231 21.93 13.18 15.68
C ASP A 231 21.87 14.20 14.55
N LEU A 232 21.25 15.37 14.83
CA LEU A 232 21.03 16.44 13.85
C LEU A 232 22.25 17.35 13.65
N ARG A 233 23.42 17.02 14.23
CA ARG A 233 24.63 17.82 14.03
C ARG A 233 25.10 17.72 12.58
N GLY A 234 25.12 18.86 11.90
CA GLY A 234 25.49 18.94 10.48
C GLY A 234 24.35 18.61 9.52
N GLU A 235 23.12 18.43 10.02
CA GLU A 235 21.92 18.29 9.20
C GLU A 235 21.22 19.63 8.96
N PRO A 236 20.41 19.76 7.89
CA PRO A 236 20.31 18.88 6.73
C PRO A 236 21.50 19.03 5.78
N HIS A 237 21.70 18.04 4.91
CA HIS A 237 22.70 18.07 3.85
C HIS A 237 22.12 18.64 2.56
N ALA A 238 22.82 19.57 1.93
CA ALA A 238 22.48 20.08 0.60
C ALA A 238 23.03 19.15 -0.49
N VAL A 239 22.16 18.72 -1.40
CA VAL A 239 22.47 17.87 -2.56
C VAL A 239 22.23 18.68 -3.84
N ALA A 240 23.19 18.65 -4.76
CA ALA A 240 23.05 19.33 -6.05
C ALA A 240 22.11 18.55 -6.98
N ILE A 241 21.10 19.24 -7.52
CA ILE A 241 20.10 18.73 -8.45
C ILE A 241 20.07 19.68 -9.66
N CYS A 242 20.77 19.31 -10.72
CA CYS A 242 20.91 20.07 -11.95
C CYS A 242 19.93 19.62 -13.04
N GLY A 243 19.39 18.40 -12.96
CA GLY A 243 18.39 17.89 -13.88
C GLY A 243 17.73 16.59 -13.42
N GLU A 244 16.83 16.05 -14.25
CA GLU A 244 16.07 14.83 -13.92
C GLU A 244 16.97 13.60 -13.71
N ASP A 245 18.17 13.57 -14.29
CA ASP A 245 19.11 12.45 -14.15
C ASP A 245 19.81 12.40 -12.77
N ASP A 246 19.62 13.40 -11.92
CA ASP A 246 20.19 13.44 -10.57
C ASP A 246 19.27 12.77 -9.53
N VAL A 247 18.01 12.50 -9.90
CA VAL A 247 17.01 11.84 -9.06
C VAL A 247 16.36 10.68 -9.81
N HIS A 248 16.54 9.46 -9.32
CA HIS A 248 15.94 8.26 -9.90
C HIS A 248 14.82 7.71 -9.02
N VAL A 249 13.79 7.16 -9.66
CA VAL A 249 12.74 6.40 -8.97
C VAL A 249 13.09 4.93 -8.88
N THR A 250 12.37 4.17 -8.04
CA THR A 250 12.67 2.75 -7.82
C THR A 250 12.65 1.95 -9.12
N GLU A 251 11.67 2.18 -9.98
CA GLU A 251 11.55 1.48 -11.25
C GLU A 251 12.80 1.64 -12.12
N GLU A 252 13.39 2.83 -12.18
CA GLU A 252 14.57 3.13 -12.99
C GLU A 252 15.82 2.45 -12.42
N VAL A 253 16.02 2.53 -11.09
CA VAL A 253 17.17 1.94 -10.42
C VAL A 253 17.19 0.42 -10.55
N TYR A 254 16.02 -0.21 -10.44
CA TYR A 254 15.93 -1.66 -10.56
C TYR A 254 15.87 -2.12 -12.01
N LYS A 255 15.13 -1.48 -12.93
CA LYS A 255 15.01 -1.98 -14.31
C LYS A 255 16.22 -1.67 -15.18
N ARG A 256 16.93 -0.55 -14.99
CA ARG A 256 18.07 -0.19 -15.86
C ARG A 256 19.18 -1.25 -15.85
N PRO A 257 19.66 -1.76 -14.70
CA PRO A 257 20.65 -2.84 -14.68
C PRO A 257 20.15 -4.16 -15.30
N LEU A 258 18.84 -4.40 -15.25
CA LEU A 258 18.21 -5.62 -15.80
C LEU A 258 18.02 -5.56 -17.32
N PHE A 259 18.18 -4.39 -17.94
CA PHE A 259 18.08 -4.26 -19.40
C PHE A 259 19.06 -5.19 -20.14
N LEU A 260 20.22 -5.46 -19.54
CA LEU A 260 21.23 -6.39 -20.07
C LEU A 260 20.98 -7.86 -19.67
N GLN A 261 19.93 -8.14 -18.88
CA GLN A 261 19.62 -9.44 -18.30
C GLN A 261 18.13 -9.78 -18.55
N PRO A 262 17.76 -10.26 -19.76
CA PRO A 262 16.35 -10.41 -20.15
C PRO A 262 15.58 -11.46 -19.34
N THR A 263 16.28 -12.37 -18.66
CA THR A 263 15.71 -13.38 -17.76
C THR A 263 15.54 -12.87 -16.32
N TYR A 264 15.91 -11.62 -16.05
CA TYR A 264 15.75 -11.01 -14.75
C TYR A 264 14.60 -10.01 -14.81
N ARG A 265 13.68 -10.09 -13.86
CA ARG A 265 12.47 -9.28 -13.82
C ARG A 265 12.35 -8.56 -12.49
N TYR A 266 11.84 -7.33 -12.55
CA TYR A 266 11.57 -6.51 -11.37
C TYR A 266 10.07 -6.24 -11.24
N HIS A 267 9.55 -6.41 -10.03
CA HIS A 267 8.17 -6.11 -9.67
C HIS A 267 8.09 -5.29 -8.38
N ARG A 268 7.27 -4.23 -8.38
CA ARG A 268 6.88 -3.52 -7.15
C ARG A 268 5.63 -4.18 -6.57
N LEU A 269 5.74 -4.68 -5.35
CA LEU A 269 4.66 -5.39 -4.64
C LEU A 269 4.50 -4.76 -3.24
N PRO A 270 3.85 -3.61 -3.11
CA PRO A 270 3.85 -2.85 -1.86
C PRO A 270 3.14 -3.65 -0.75
N LEU A 271 3.89 -4.28 0.16
CA LEU A 271 3.34 -5.02 1.31
C LEU A 271 3.29 -4.09 2.53
N PRO A 272 2.25 -4.18 3.38
CA PRO A 272 2.11 -3.30 4.52
C PRO A 272 3.20 -3.59 5.55
N GLU A 273 3.75 -2.53 6.14
CA GLU A 273 4.74 -2.64 7.21
C GLU A 273 4.16 -3.38 8.42
N GLN A 274 2.89 -3.11 8.73
CA GLN A 274 2.15 -3.69 9.85
C GLN A 274 0.90 -4.42 9.35
N GLY A 275 0.61 -5.60 9.92
CA GLY A 275 -0.56 -6.41 9.54
C GLY A 275 -0.28 -7.44 8.43
N SER A 276 -1.34 -8.09 7.97
CA SER A 276 -1.33 -9.09 6.90
C SER A 276 -1.28 -8.46 5.50
N PRO A 277 -0.78 -9.17 4.48
CA PRO A 277 -0.95 -8.75 3.09
C PRO A 277 -2.43 -8.59 2.74
N LEU A 278 -2.75 -7.52 2.02
CA LEU A 278 -4.07 -7.31 1.44
C LEU A 278 -4.32 -8.33 0.33
N GLU A 279 -5.58 -8.71 0.12
CA GLU A 279 -5.97 -9.64 -0.94
C GLU A 279 -5.48 -9.18 -2.32
N ALA A 280 -5.57 -7.87 -2.61
CA ALA A 280 -5.08 -7.30 -3.86
C ALA A 280 -3.56 -7.45 -4.05
N GLN A 281 -2.78 -7.47 -2.96
CA GLN A 281 -1.34 -7.72 -3.02
C GLN A 281 -1.05 -9.20 -3.28
N LEU A 282 -1.79 -10.12 -2.66
CA LEU A 282 -1.67 -11.55 -2.95
C LEU A 282 -2.10 -11.87 -4.39
N ASP A 283 -3.15 -11.23 -4.89
CA ASP A 283 -3.57 -11.32 -6.30
C ASP A 283 -2.47 -10.81 -7.24
N ALA A 284 -1.86 -9.66 -6.95
CA ALA A 284 -0.75 -9.12 -7.73
C ALA A 284 0.46 -10.06 -7.72
N PHE A 285 0.80 -10.64 -6.56
CA PHE A 285 1.86 -11.64 -6.45
C PHE A 285 1.55 -12.87 -7.31
N VAL A 286 0.33 -13.41 -7.22
CA VAL A 286 -0.14 -14.53 -8.05
C VAL A 286 -0.09 -14.21 -9.54
N SER A 287 -0.43 -12.97 -9.96
CA SER A 287 -0.33 -12.57 -11.37
C SER A 287 1.11 -12.71 -11.88
N VAL A 288 2.09 -12.26 -11.10
CA VAL A 288 3.52 -12.41 -11.44
C VAL A 288 3.91 -13.88 -11.58
N LEU A 289 3.40 -14.76 -10.69
CA LEU A 289 3.65 -16.20 -10.78
C LEU A 289 3.06 -16.79 -12.08
N ARG A 290 1.82 -16.41 -12.43
CA ARG A 290 1.16 -16.83 -13.68
C ARG A 290 1.92 -16.39 -14.93
N GLU A 291 2.52 -15.21 -14.88
CA GLU A 291 3.33 -14.62 -15.96
C GLU A 291 4.77 -15.18 -16.02
N THR A 292 5.12 -16.08 -15.10
CA THR A 292 6.45 -16.68 -14.98
C THR A 292 6.37 -18.21 -15.14
N PRO A 293 6.42 -18.73 -16.39
CA PRO A 293 6.20 -20.15 -16.66
C PRO A 293 7.13 -21.11 -15.91
N SER A 294 8.36 -20.68 -15.60
CA SER A 294 9.34 -21.48 -14.85
C SER A 294 8.95 -21.74 -13.39
N LEU A 295 7.99 -20.97 -12.86
CA LEU A 295 7.37 -21.16 -11.55
C LEU A 295 6.11 -22.04 -11.57
N LEU A 296 5.65 -22.47 -12.75
CA LEU A 296 4.46 -23.33 -12.88
C LEU A 296 4.87 -24.75 -13.24
N GLN A 297 4.29 -25.75 -12.57
CA GLN A 297 4.59 -27.17 -12.82
C GLN A 297 4.05 -27.69 -14.17
N LEU A 298 3.08 -26.99 -14.77
CA LEU A 298 2.47 -27.35 -16.06
C LEU A 298 3.43 -27.26 -17.25
N CYS A 299 4.49 -26.47 -17.12
CA CYS A 299 5.55 -26.45 -18.11
C CYS A 299 6.55 -27.55 -17.72
N ASN A 300 6.91 -28.45 -18.64
CA ASN A 300 8.01 -29.42 -18.51
C ASN A 300 9.37 -28.69 -18.40
N ALA A 301 9.49 -27.74 -17.48
CA ALA A 301 10.66 -26.95 -17.20
C ALA A 301 11.63 -27.84 -16.41
N HIS A 302 12.39 -28.67 -17.12
CA HIS A 302 13.49 -29.49 -16.59
C HIS A 302 14.67 -28.67 -16.06
N GLY A 303 14.46 -27.39 -15.70
CA GLY A 303 15.47 -26.45 -15.23
C GLY A 303 15.30 -26.07 -13.76
N PRO A 304 16.36 -25.51 -13.15
CA PRO A 304 16.29 -24.96 -11.80
C PRO A 304 15.20 -23.88 -11.73
N PRO A 305 14.53 -23.72 -10.57
CA PRO A 305 13.58 -22.63 -10.39
C PRO A 305 14.29 -21.27 -10.54
N PRO A 306 13.56 -20.21 -10.95
CA PRO A 306 14.09 -18.87 -10.87
C PRO A 306 14.39 -18.50 -9.42
N ALA A 307 15.41 -17.67 -9.21
CA ALA A 307 15.70 -17.09 -7.91
C ALA A 307 14.66 -16.01 -7.58
N LEU A 308 13.99 -16.14 -6.43
CA LEU A 308 13.05 -15.14 -5.94
C LEU A 308 13.78 -14.23 -4.94
N VAL A 309 13.89 -12.94 -5.23
CA VAL A 309 14.63 -11.98 -4.40
C VAL A 309 13.67 -10.95 -3.84
N PHE A 310 13.57 -10.82 -2.52
CA PHE A 310 12.67 -9.89 -1.86
C PHE A 310 13.46 -8.76 -1.17
N SER A 311 13.08 -7.51 -1.42
CA SER A 311 13.70 -6.35 -0.78
C SER A 311 12.71 -5.38 -0.12
N CYS A 312 13.02 -4.95 1.09
CA CYS A 312 12.33 -3.87 1.79
C CYS A 312 13.36 -2.83 2.30
N GLN A 313 13.00 -1.94 3.22
CA GLN A 313 13.95 -0.96 3.78
C GLN A 313 15.15 -1.67 4.45
N MET A 314 14.91 -2.41 5.52
CA MET A 314 15.99 -3.07 6.29
C MET A 314 16.27 -4.50 5.85
N GLY A 315 15.38 -5.16 5.11
CA GLY A 315 15.54 -6.58 4.77
C GLY A 315 15.07 -7.55 5.85
N VAL A 316 14.30 -7.07 6.83
CA VAL A 316 13.84 -7.82 7.99
C VAL A 316 12.35 -8.16 7.85
N GLY A 317 11.42 -7.41 8.46
CA GLY A 317 10.01 -7.81 8.57
C GLY A 317 9.29 -8.13 7.25
N ARG A 318 9.09 -7.14 6.38
CA ARG A 318 8.38 -7.32 5.08
C ARG A 318 9.13 -8.25 4.13
N THR A 319 10.45 -8.15 4.08
CA THR A 319 11.28 -9.08 3.31
C THR A 319 11.07 -10.51 3.76
N ASN A 320 11.00 -10.77 5.08
CA ASN A 320 10.79 -12.11 5.59
C ASN A 320 9.42 -12.67 5.21
N LEU A 321 8.39 -11.83 5.26
CA LEU A 321 7.06 -12.20 4.78
C LEU A 321 7.08 -12.59 3.29
N GLY A 322 7.74 -11.78 2.45
CA GLY A 322 7.95 -12.11 1.03
C GLY A 322 8.73 -13.43 0.83
N MET A 323 9.80 -13.64 1.59
CA MET A 323 10.58 -14.88 1.55
C MET A 323 9.74 -16.10 1.93
N VAL A 324 8.86 -16.00 2.93
CA VAL A 324 7.95 -17.10 3.30
C VAL A 324 6.97 -17.39 2.15
N LEU A 325 6.38 -16.36 1.53
CA LEU A 325 5.53 -16.54 0.35
C LEU A 325 6.27 -17.25 -0.79
N GLY A 326 7.48 -16.79 -1.13
CA GLY A 326 8.31 -17.40 -2.17
C GLY A 326 8.74 -18.84 -1.83
N THR A 327 9.03 -19.11 -0.56
CA THR A 327 9.38 -20.45 -0.07
C THR A 327 8.22 -21.42 -0.25
N LEU A 328 7.00 -21.01 0.13
CA LEU A 328 5.80 -21.83 -0.09
C LEU A 328 5.61 -22.16 -1.58
N ILE A 329 5.77 -21.19 -2.47
CA ILE A 329 5.70 -21.44 -3.93
C ILE A 329 6.72 -22.50 -4.38
N LEU A 330 7.99 -22.38 -3.96
CA LEU A 330 9.02 -23.34 -4.37
C LEU A 330 8.83 -24.73 -3.74
N LEU A 331 8.24 -24.82 -2.55
CA LEU A 331 7.86 -26.11 -1.95
C LEU A 331 6.76 -26.81 -2.76
N HIS A 332 5.75 -26.07 -3.21
CA HIS A 332 4.69 -26.57 -4.11
C HIS A 332 5.26 -26.96 -5.48
N ARG A 333 6.15 -26.14 -6.06
CA ARG A 333 6.83 -26.47 -7.32
C ARG A 333 7.65 -27.76 -7.24
N SER A 334 8.29 -28.00 -6.11
CA SER A 334 9.15 -29.17 -5.90
C SER A 334 8.35 -30.45 -5.64
N GLY A 335 7.02 -30.38 -5.50
CA GLY A 335 6.16 -31.52 -5.16
C GLY A 335 6.34 -32.04 -3.73
N ILE A 336 7.09 -31.31 -2.87
CA ILE A 336 7.32 -31.67 -1.46
C ILE A 336 6.00 -31.63 -0.70
N THR A 337 5.13 -30.68 -1.03
CA THR A 337 3.77 -30.52 -0.47
C THR A 337 2.75 -31.50 -1.08
N SER A 338 3.15 -32.37 -2.03
CA SER A 338 2.25 -33.34 -2.66
C SER A 338 2.43 -34.76 -2.12
N GLN A 339 3.50 -35.04 -1.37
CA GLN A 339 3.77 -36.36 -0.81
C GLN A 339 2.76 -36.69 0.30
N PRO A 340 2.15 -37.89 0.32
CA PRO A 340 1.35 -38.33 1.44
C PRO A 340 2.26 -38.58 2.63
N GLU A 341 2.03 -37.85 3.72
CA GLU A 341 2.75 -38.07 4.97
C GLU A 341 2.35 -39.43 5.56
N ALA A 342 3.33 -40.20 6.04
CA ALA A 342 3.06 -41.43 6.78
C ALA A 342 2.20 -41.10 8.01
N ALA A 343 1.26 -41.99 8.37
CA ALA A 343 0.28 -41.77 9.42
C ALA A 343 0.89 -41.15 10.69
N PRO A 344 0.24 -40.14 11.31
CA PRO A 344 0.84 -39.40 12.40
C PRO A 344 1.02 -40.30 13.62
N THR A 345 2.28 -40.53 14.01
CA THR A 345 2.63 -41.04 15.33
C THR A 345 2.42 -39.87 16.31
N GLN A 346 1.52 -40.01 17.30
CA GLN A 346 1.13 -39.00 18.30
C GLN A 346 1.90 -37.66 18.22
N ALA A 347 1.47 -36.76 17.35
CA ALA A 347 2.16 -35.51 17.10
C ALA A 347 1.96 -34.55 18.28
N LYS A 348 3.06 -33.99 18.79
CA LYS A 348 3.04 -32.94 19.82
C LYS A 348 2.19 -31.75 19.33
N PRO A 349 1.37 -31.11 20.18
CA PRO A 349 0.62 -29.93 19.79
C PRO A 349 1.54 -28.83 19.26
N LEU A 350 1.20 -28.24 18.13
CA LEU A 350 1.97 -27.13 17.56
C LEU A 350 1.81 -25.90 18.46
N PRO A 351 2.85 -25.07 18.64
CA PRO A 351 2.76 -23.87 19.47
C PRO A 351 1.61 -22.93 19.08
N MET A 352 1.31 -22.85 17.78
CA MET A 352 0.27 -21.96 17.23
C MET A 352 -1.15 -22.52 17.41
N GLU A 353 -1.32 -23.78 17.82
CA GLU A 353 -2.64 -24.36 18.14
C GLU A 353 -3.26 -23.77 19.41
N GLN A 354 -2.52 -23.00 20.21
CA GLN A 354 -3.09 -22.32 21.37
C GLN A 354 -4.09 -21.21 21.00
N PHE A 355 -4.05 -20.71 19.77
CA PHE A 355 -4.91 -19.62 19.32
C PHE A 355 -6.25 -20.15 18.78
N GLN A 356 -7.37 -19.61 19.30
CA GLN A 356 -8.73 -20.01 18.90
C GLN A 356 -8.99 -19.91 17.40
N LEU A 357 -8.40 -18.91 16.74
CA LEU A 357 -8.44 -18.75 15.28
C LEU A 357 -7.90 -19.99 14.57
N ILE A 358 -6.73 -20.47 14.99
CA ILE A 358 -6.05 -21.62 14.39
C ILE A 358 -6.82 -22.91 14.70
N GLN A 359 -7.30 -23.08 15.94
CA GLN A 359 -8.14 -24.23 16.31
C GLN A 359 -9.44 -24.29 15.46
N SER A 360 -10.04 -23.13 15.18
CA SER A 360 -11.25 -23.05 14.37
C SER A 360 -10.97 -23.42 12.91
N PHE A 361 -9.84 -22.97 12.35
CA PHE A 361 -9.37 -23.40 11.04
C PHE A 361 -9.12 -24.91 10.98
N LEU A 362 -8.41 -25.48 11.95
CA LEU A 362 -8.09 -26.92 12.00
C LEU A 362 -9.32 -27.82 12.08
N ARG A 363 -10.39 -27.36 12.74
CA ARG A 363 -11.67 -28.10 12.81
C ARG A 363 -12.45 -28.02 11.50
N MET A 364 -12.24 -26.96 10.72
CA MET A 364 -13.01 -26.65 9.52
C MET A 364 -12.38 -27.28 8.26
N VAL A 365 -11.06 -27.23 8.14
CA VAL A 365 -10.35 -27.62 6.90
C VAL A 365 -9.76 -29.02 7.04
N SER A 366 -10.14 -29.91 6.11
CA SER A 366 -9.52 -31.23 5.98
C SER A 366 -8.03 -31.09 5.66
N GLN A 367 -7.18 -31.81 6.38
CA GLN A 367 -5.71 -31.65 6.32
C GLN A 367 -5.20 -30.25 6.75
N GLY A 368 -6.00 -29.45 7.47
CA GLY A 368 -5.58 -28.13 7.95
C GLY A 368 -4.28 -28.15 8.75
N ARG A 369 -4.04 -29.23 9.54
CA ARG A 369 -2.79 -29.41 10.30
C ARG A 369 -1.56 -29.40 9.39
N ARG A 370 -1.62 -30.12 8.26
CA ARG A 370 -0.54 -30.16 7.26
C ARG A 370 -0.23 -28.76 6.73
N MET A 371 -1.25 -27.97 6.43
CA MET A 371 -1.09 -26.61 5.91
C MET A 371 -0.40 -25.69 6.93
N VAL A 372 -0.75 -25.82 8.21
CA VAL A 372 -0.10 -25.11 9.32
C VAL A 372 1.36 -25.54 9.45
N GLU A 373 1.66 -26.83 9.41
CA GLU A 373 3.02 -27.36 9.53
C GLU A 373 3.93 -26.94 8.37
N GLU A 374 3.40 -26.90 7.15
CA GLU A 374 4.12 -26.38 5.98
C GLU A 374 4.46 -24.89 6.11
N VAL A 375 3.53 -24.08 6.60
CA VAL A 375 3.78 -22.66 6.90
C VAL A 375 4.81 -22.52 8.01
N ASP A 376 4.70 -23.32 9.06
CA ASP A 376 5.64 -23.33 10.17
C ASP A 376 7.05 -23.67 9.73
N ARG A 377 7.22 -24.65 8.83
CA ARG A 377 8.52 -25.00 8.23
C ARG A 377 9.06 -23.88 7.36
N ALA A 378 8.22 -23.24 6.54
CA ALA A 378 8.63 -22.12 5.70
C ALA A 378 9.08 -20.91 6.54
N ILE A 379 8.37 -20.60 7.63
CA ILE A 379 8.76 -19.54 8.57
C ILE A 379 10.09 -19.86 9.23
N THR A 380 10.26 -21.08 9.74
CA THR A 380 11.52 -21.50 10.38
C THR A 380 12.69 -21.43 9.41
N ALA A 381 12.51 -21.81 8.14
CA ALA A 381 13.56 -21.69 7.13
C ALA A 381 13.96 -20.23 6.83
N CYS A 382 13.05 -19.27 7.06
CA CYS A 382 13.28 -17.84 6.88
C CYS A 382 13.67 -17.11 8.19
N ALA A 383 13.78 -17.79 9.33
CA ALA A 383 13.79 -17.15 10.65
C ALA A 383 15.09 -16.41 11.04
N GLU A 384 16.15 -16.46 10.21
CA GLU A 384 17.51 -15.97 10.55
C GLU A 384 17.54 -14.54 11.15
N LEU A 385 16.75 -13.60 10.62
CA LEU A 385 16.67 -12.23 11.13
C LEU A 385 15.36 -11.91 11.85
N HIS A 386 14.31 -12.71 11.65
CA HIS A 386 12.98 -12.41 12.12
C HIS A 386 12.10 -13.67 12.10
N ASP A 387 11.75 -14.21 13.27
CA ASP A 387 10.77 -15.30 13.34
C ASP A 387 9.36 -14.75 13.55
N LEU A 388 8.50 -14.92 12.53
CA LEU A 388 7.12 -14.46 12.59
C LEU A 388 6.31 -15.15 13.69
N LYS A 389 6.60 -16.41 14.03
CA LYS A 389 5.90 -17.15 15.09
C LYS A 389 6.31 -16.64 16.46
N GLU A 390 7.60 -16.41 16.68
CA GLU A 390 8.08 -15.84 17.95
C GLU A 390 7.44 -14.47 18.20
N VAL A 391 7.31 -13.62 17.16
CA VAL A 391 6.62 -12.34 17.28
C VAL A 391 5.17 -12.49 17.75
N VAL A 392 4.43 -13.46 17.21
CA VAL A 392 3.04 -13.72 17.66
C VAL A 392 3.02 -14.16 19.12
N LEU A 393 3.88 -15.11 19.48
CA LEU A 393 3.94 -15.67 20.83
C LEU A 393 4.37 -14.61 21.86
N GLU A 394 5.35 -13.77 21.54
CA GLU A 394 5.79 -12.67 22.39
C GLU A 394 4.73 -11.60 22.58
N ASN A 395 4.04 -11.21 21.51
CA ASN A 395 2.96 -10.23 21.60
C ASN A 395 1.80 -10.76 22.46
N GLN A 396 1.49 -12.05 22.34
CA GLN A 396 0.50 -12.71 23.19
C GLN A 396 0.92 -12.70 24.67
N LYS A 397 2.17 -13.09 24.98
CA LYS A 397 2.70 -13.03 26.36
C LYS A 397 2.68 -11.61 26.93
N LYS A 398 3.04 -10.61 26.11
CA LYS A 398 2.98 -9.19 26.49
C LYS A 398 1.55 -8.74 26.79
N LEU A 399 0.56 -9.25 26.05
CA LEU A 399 -0.85 -8.96 26.28
C LEU A 399 -1.37 -9.61 27.58
N GLU A 400 -1.00 -10.85 27.86
CA GLU A 400 -1.38 -11.59 29.09
C GLU A 400 -0.72 -11.03 30.35
N GLY A 401 0.49 -10.48 30.24
CA GLY A 401 1.22 -9.87 31.35
C GLY A 401 0.68 -8.52 31.85
N ILE A 402 -0.32 -7.93 31.17
CA ILE A 402 -0.92 -6.65 31.58
C ILE A 402 -1.87 -6.89 32.75
N ARG A 403 -1.48 -6.44 33.95
CA ARG A 403 -2.36 -6.44 35.12
C ARG A 403 -3.55 -5.48 34.92
N PRO A 404 -4.75 -5.80 35.42
CA PRO A 404 -5.85 -4.86 35.47
C PRO A 404 -5.57 -3.79 36.53
N GLU A 405 -4.78 -2.77 36.18
CA GLU A 405 -4.55 -1.60 37.03
C GLU A 405 -5.31 -0.36 36.49
N SER A 406 -5.58 0.56 37.42
CA SER A 406 -6.67 1.54 37.46
C SER A 406 -6.97 2.37 36.19
N PRO A 407 -8.21 2.85 35.99
CA PRO A 407 -8.71 3.40 34.71
C PRO A 407 -8.09 4.73 34.22
N ALA A 408 -7.15 5.32 34.95
CA ALA A 408 -6.75 6.71 34.77
C ALA A 408 -5.43 6.93 33.98
N GLN A 409 -4.63 5.88 33.72
CA GLN A 409 -3.36 5.99 32.99
C GLN A 409 -3.04 4.66 32.28
N GLY A 410 -3.47 4.46 31.02
CA GLY A 410 -3.04 3.24 30.29
C GLY A 410 -3.83 2.79 29.06
N SER A 411 -4.90 3.47 28.65
CA SER A 411 -5.74 3.03 27.51
C SER A 411 -4.97 2.96 26.18
N GLY A 412 -4.07 3.92 25.91
CA GLY A 412 -3.29 3.99 24.67
C GLY A 412 -2.23 2.88 24.53
N SER A 413 -1.49 2.58 25.60
CA SER A 413 -0.43 1.55 25.59
C SER A 413 -1.01 0.13 25.50
N ARG A 414 -2.11 -0.14 26.22
CA ARG A 414 -2.80 -1.44 26.11
C ARG A 414 -3.42 -1.63 24.73
N HIS A 415 -4.02 -0.59 24.16
CA HIS A 415 -4.58 -0.65 22.81
C HIS A 415 -3.50 -0.92 21.76
N SER A 416 -2.35 -0.25 21.83
CA SER A 416 -1.26 -0.47 20.86
C SER A 416 -0.65 -1.88 20.95
N ILE A 417 -0.44 -2.42 22.16
CA ILE A 417 0.04 -3.80 22.35
C ILE A 417 -0.97 -4.81 21.78
N TRP A 418 -2.26 -4.60 22.05
CA TRP A 418 -3.33 -5.44 21.54
C TRP A 418 -3.41 -5.42 20.01
N GLN A 419 -3.34 -4.24 19.40
CA GLN A 419 -3.28 -4.09 17.94
C GLN A 419 -2.09 -4.85 17.34
N ARG A 420 -0.93 -4.78 18.00
CA ARG A 420 0.29 -5.49 17.55
C ARG A 420 0.12 -7.00 17.61
N ALA A 421 -0.46 -7.52 18.69
CA ALA A 421 -0.77 -8.94 18.84
C ALA A 421 -1.70 -9.43 17.73
N LEU A 422 -2.81 -8.72 17.52
CA LEU A 422 -3.75 -9.03 16.45
C LEU A 422 -3.11 -9.02 15.07
N ARG A 423 -2.42 -7.93 14.70
CA ARG A 423 -1.76 -7.80 13.40
C ARG A 423 -0.74 -8.91 13.14
N SER A 424 -0.01 -9.34 14.18
CA SER A 424 0.94 -10.45 14.05
C SER A 424 0.24 -11.79 13.85
N LEU A 425 -0.83 -12.07 14.60
CA LEU A 425 -1.59 -13.30 14.47
C LEU A 425 -2.33 -13.37 13.12
N GLU A 426 -2.92 -12.25 12.70
CA GLU A 426 -3.56 -12.10 11.40
C GLU A 426 -2.58 -12.36 10.26
N ARG A 427 -1.38 -11.76 10.32
CA ARG A 427 -0.31 -12.02 9.33
C ARG A 427 0.04 -13.51 9.24
N TYR A 428 0.20 -14.19 10.37
CA TYR A 428 0.44 -15.63 10.40
C TYR A 428 -0.73 -16.43 9.79
N PHE A 429 -1.96 -16.05 10.13
CA PHE A 429 -3.14 -16.73 9.59
C PHE A 429 -3.31 -16.56 8.08
N TYR A 430 -3.01 -15.38 7.54
CA TYR A 430 -3.02 -15.16 6.09
C TYR A 430 -1.99 -16.02 5.36
N LEU A 431 -0.86 -16.37 5.99
CA LEU A 431 0.08 -17.35 5.41
C LEU A 431 -0.53 -18.75 5.34
N ILE A 432 -1.32 -19.14 6.35
CA ILE A 432 -2.08 -20.41 6.33
C ILE A 432 -3.12 -20.39 5.22
N LEU A 433 -3.91 -19.31 5.11
CA LEU A 433 -4.89 -19.16 4.03
C LEU A 433 -4.23 -19.19 2.66
N PHE A 434 -3.10 -18.50 2.49
CA PHE A 434 -2.34 -18.51 1.25
C PHE A 434 -1.83 -19.92 0.93
N ASN A 435 -1.27 -20.65 1.90
CA ASN A 435 -0.82 -22.02 1.65
C ASN A 435 -1.98 -22.96 1.31
N TYR A 436 -3.15 -22.79 1.93
CA TYR A 436 -4.35 -23.54 1.55
C TYR A 436 -4.78 -23.21 0.12
N TYR A 437 -4.81 -21.93 -0.24
CA TYR A 437 -5.02 -21.49 -1.62
C TYR A 437 -4.01 -22.15 -2.59
N LEU A 438 -2.73 -22.28 -2.22
CA LEU A 438 -1.75 -22.97 -3.06
C LEU A 438 -2.08 -24.44 -3.28
N HIS A 439 -2.51 -25.17 -2.24
CA HIS A 439 -2.92 -26.57 -2.40
C HIS A 439 -4.04 -26.75 -3.43
N GLU A 440 -4.99 -25.83 -3.48
CA GLU A 440 -6.11 -25.91 -4.44
C GLU A 440 -5.77 -25.33 -5.82
N GLN A 441 -5.09 -24.18 -5.86
CA GLN A 441 -4.97 -23.39 -7.07
C GLN A 441 -3.63 -23.56 -7.78
N TYR A 442 -2.57 -24.00 -7.10
CA TYR A 442 -1.27 -24.24 -7.74
C TYR A 442 -1.35 -25.34 -8.83
N PRO A 443 -2.00 -26.51 -8.61
CA PRO A 443 -2.18 -27.52 -9.65
C PRO A 443 -3.03 -27.04 -10.85
N LEU A 444 -3.86 -26.03 -10.61
CA LEU A 444 -4.74 -25.41 -11.60
C LEU A 444 -4.12 -24.17 -12.26
N ALA A 445 -2.81 -23.95 -12.08
CA ALA A 445 -2.10 -22.75 -12.53
C ALA A 445 -2.81 -21.43 -12.18
N PHE A 446 -3.30 -21.36 -10.95
CA PHE A 446 -3.96 -20.19 -10.38
C PHE A 446 -5.17 -19.73 -11.21
N ALA A 447 -6.04 -20.68 -11.57
CA ALA A 447 -7.26 -20.40 -12.32
C ALA A 447 -8.12 -19.31 -11.67
N LEU A 448 -8.24 -19.35 -10.33
CA LEU A 448 -8.81 -18.27 -9.53
C LEU A 448 -7.70 -17.41 -8.92
N SER A 449 -7.95 -16.11 -8.78
CA SER A 449 -7.13 -15.24 -7.93
C SER A 449 -7.37 -15.55 -6.45
N PHE A 450 -6.49 -15.09 -5.57
CA PHE A 450 -6.61 -15.32 -4.12
C PHE A 450 -7.91 -14.70 -3.58
N SER A 451 -8.23 -13.46 -3.94
CA SER A 451 -9.47 -12.79 -3.53
C SER A 451 -10.73 -13.55 -3.97
N ARG A 452 -10.77 -14.01 -5.22
CA ARG A 452 -11.89 -14.77 -5.77
C ARG A 452 -12.03 -16.14 -5.11
N TRP A 453 -10.92 -16.79 -4.84
CA TRP A 453 -10.89 -18.05 -4.12
C TRP A 453 -11.39 -17.87 -2.67
N LEU A 454 -10.94 -16.83 -1.98
CA LEU A 454 -11.39 -16.54 -0.62
C LEU A 454 -12.89 -16.20 -0.58
N CYS A 455 -13.41 -15.49 -1.58
CA CYS A 455 -14.84 -15.25 -1.75
C CYS A 455 -15.66 -16.55 -1.93
N ALA A 456 -15.06 -17.58 -2.54
CA ALA A 456 -15.69 -18.90 -2.67
C ALA A 456 -15.65 -19.72 -1.37
N HIS A 457 -14.89 -19.27 -0.37
CA HIS A 457 -14.72 -19.88 0.94
C HIS A 457 -15.16 -18.90 2.06
N PRO A 458 -16.45 -18.52 2.12
CA PRO A 458 -16.95 -17.49 3.04
C PRO A 458 -16.73 -17.84 4.52
N GLU A 459 -16.65 -19.13 4.86
CA GLU A 459 -16.29 -19.61 6.19
C GLU A 459 -14.87 -19.22 6.60
N LEU A 460 -13.90 -19.24 5.67
CA LEU A 460 -12.53 -18.80 5.90
C LEU A 460 -12.44 -17.29 6.02
N TYR A 461 -13.17 -16.57 5.17
CA TYR A 461 -13.24 -15.10 5.19
C TYR A 461 -13.75 -14.56 6.53
N ARG A 462 -14.65 -15.29 7.19
CA ARG A 462 -15.21 -14.90 8.50
C ARG A 462 -14.30 -15.20 9.69
N LEU A 463 -13.34 -16.13 9.56
CA LEU A 463 -12.48 -16.51 10.68
C LEU A 463 -11.66 -15.34 11.24
N PRO A 464 -10.97 -14.51 10.43
CA PRO A 464 -10.26 -13.34 10.93
C PRO A 464 -11.18 -12.31 11.62
N VAL A 465 -12.45 -12.21 11.21
CA VAL A 465 -13.43 -11.30 11.84
C VAL A 465 -13.66 -11.66 13.31
N THR A 466 -13.50 -12.93 13.68
CA THR A 466 -13.58 -13.38 15.09
C THR A 466 -12.41 -12.89 15.95
N LEU A 467 -11.39 -12.26 15.36
CA LEU A 467 -10.28 -11.63 16.08
C LEU A 467 -10.65 -10.26 16.68
N SER A 468 -11.79 -9.67 16.32
CA SER A 468 -12.16 -8.31 16.73
C SER A 468 -12.85 -8.21 18.11
N SER A 469 -12.20 -7.44 19.00
CA SER A 469 -12.61 -6.80 20.28
C SER A 469 -13.21 -7.60 21.44
N VAL A 470 -13.81 -8.77 21.21
CA VAL A 470 -14.21 -9.66 22.29
C VAL A 470 -13.83 -11.05 21.86
N GLY A 471 -12.89 -11.69 22.58
CA GLY A 471 -12.60 -13.10 22.35
C GLY A 471 -13.91 -13.90 22.25
N PRO A 472 -13.96 -14.98 21.45
CA PRO A 472 -15.19 -15.74 21.30
C PRO A 472 -15.62 -16.20 22.68
N VAL A 473 -16.61 -15.50 23.26
CA VAL A 473 -17.33 -15.99 24.42
C VAL A 473 -17.92 -17.28 23.92
N ALA A 474 -17.52 -18.40 24.53
CA ALA A 474 -18.02 -19.68 24.06
C ALA A 474 -19.56 -19.57 24.03
N PRO A 475 -20.25 -20.10 23.01
CA PRO A 475 -21.72 -20.08 22.99
C PRO A 475 -22.32 -20.55 24.31
N ARG A 476 -21.61 -21.41 25.04
CA ARG A 476 -21.93 -21.87 26.39
C ARG A 476 -21.96 -20.76 27.43
N ASP A 477 -21.00 -19.83 27.44
CA ASP A 477 -20.93 -18.76 28.45
C ASP A 477 -21.99 -17.68 28.14
N LEU A 478 -22.26 -17.42 26.86
CA LEU A 478 -23.37 -16.54 26.42
C LEU A 478 -24.74 -17.13 26.77
N ILE A 479 -24.91 -18.45 26.68
CA ILE A 479 -26.15 -19.13 27.11
C ILE A 479 -26.24 -19.24 28.63
N ALA A 480 -25.12 -19.43 29.33
CA ALA A 480 -25.07 -19.60 30.78
C ALA A 480 -25.21 -18.27 31.55
N GLU A 481 -24.65 -17.18 31.02
CA GLU A 481 -24.56 -15.89 31.71
C GLU A 481 -25.37 -14.78 31.03
N GLY A 482 -25.75 -14.95 29.76
CA GLY A 482 -26.55 -13.99 29.01
C GLY A 482 -28.02 -13.99 29.41
N SER A 483 -28.69 -12.86 29.18
CA SER A 483 -30.14 -12.75 29.31
C SER A 483 -30.75 -12.51 27.94
N LEU A 484 -31.76 -13.30 27.59
CA LEU A 484 -32.62 -13.00 26.45
C LEU A 484 -33.48 -11.80 26.84
N ARG A 485 -33.24 -10.66 26.20
CA ARG A 485 -34.07 -9.47 26.40
C ARG A 485 -34.90 -9.24 25.18
N GLU A 486 -36.15 -8.86 25.40
CA GLU A 486 -36.96 -8.28 24.34
C GLU A 486 -36.17 -7.13 23.72
N ASP A 487 -36.15 -7.09 22.40
CA ASP A 487 -35.67 -5.93 21.69
C ASP A 487 -36.64 -4.82 22.04
N ASP A 488 -36.30 -4.03 23.07
CA ASP A 488 -36.95 -2.75 23.33
C ASP A 488 -36.75 -1.90 22.08
N LEU A 489 -37.69 -2.03 21.15
CA LEU A 489 -37.81 -1.30 19.89
C LEU A 489 -38.17 0.16 20.15
N VAL A 490 -37.70 0.74 21.26
CA VAL A 490 -37.56 2.19 21.42
C VAL A 490 -36.30 2.65 20.67
N SER A 491 -36.08 2.12 19.46
CA SER A 491 -35.52 2.97 18.42
C SER A 491 -36.60 4.00 18.16
N PRO A 492 -36.39 5.31 18.40
CA PRO A 492 -37.42 6.29 18.07
C PRO A 492 -37.80 6.05 16.61
N ASP A 493 -39.09 5.79 16.37
CA ASP A 493 -39.63 5.67 15.02
C ASP A 493 -39.65 7.07 14.40
N ALA A 494 -38.45 7.55 14.06
CA ALA A 494 -38.20 8.89 13.56
C ALA A 494 -38.97 9.14 12.27
N LEU A 495 -39.28 8.09 11.52
CA LEU A 495 -40.08 8.15 10.29
C LEU A 495 -41.55 7.81 10.48
N SER A 496 -41.99 7.49 11.71
CA SER A 496 -43.39 7.19 12.05
C SER A 496 -44.02 6.08 11.19
N THR A 497 -43.21 5.11 10.73
CA THR A 497 -43.67 4.05 9.82
C THR A 497 -44.29 2.84 10.51
N VAL A 498 -44.24 2.75 11.84
CA VAL A 498 -44.84 1.62 12.59
C VAL A 498 -46.32 1.47 12.26
N ARG A 499 -47.05 2.57 12.11
CA ARG A 499 -48.50 2.52 11.82
C ARG A 499 -48.83 1.97 10.43
N GLU A 500 -47.95 2.19 9.46
CA GLU A 500 -48.20 1.80 8.06
C GLU A 500 -47.61 0.44 7.72
N MET A 501 -46.45 0.12 8.30
CA MET A 501 -45.63 -1.04 7.93
C MET A 501 -45.48 -2.05 9.06
N ASP A 502 -46.08 -1.80 10.24
CA ASP A 502 -45.86 -2.55 11.48
C ASP A 502 -44.37 -2.58 11.92
N VAL A 503 -43.53 -1.68 11.39
CA VAL A 503 -42.09 -1.59 11.71
C VAL A 503 -41.59 -0.16 11.66
N ALA A 504 -40.62 0.15 12.53
CA ALA A 504 -40.01 1.47 12.62
C ALA A 504 -39.03 1.75 11.47
N ASN A 505 -38.92 3.02 11.11
CA ASN A 505 -37.89 3.55 10.19
C ASN A 505 -37.84 2.89 8.80
N PHE A 506 -38.98 2.39 8.29
CA PHE A 506 -39.09 1.84 6.94
C PHE A 506 -38.93 2.94 5.89
N ARG A 507 -37.95 2.80 4.99
CA ARG A 507 -37.64 3.81 3.98
C ARG A 507 -37.04 3.21 2.72
N ARG A 508 -37.03 4.00 1.65
CA ARG A 508 -36.48 3.63 0.35
C ARG A 508 -35.44 4.66 -0.09
N VAL A 509 -34.33 4.18 -0.66
CA VAL A 509 -33.36 5.04 -1.35
C VAL A 509 -34.03 5.66 -2.59
N PRO A 510 -33.98 6.99 -2.78
CA PRO A 510 -34.60 7.64 -3.92
C PRO A 510 -34.23 6.99 -5.25
N ARG A 511 -35.24 6.65 -6.07
CA ARG A 511 -35.11 6.03 -7.39
C ARG A 511 -34.45 4.65 -7.45
N MET A 512 -34.05 4.05 -6.32
CA MET A 512 -33.42 2.72 -6.28
C MET A 512 -34.33 1.71 -5.55
N PRO A 513 -34.34 0.41 -5.92
CA PRO A 513 -35.12 -0.61 -5.22
C PRO A 513 -34.40 -1.09 -3.94
N ILE A 514 -33.83 -0.15 -3.19
CA ILE A 514 -33.10 -0.42 -1.94
C ILE A 514 -33.93 0.15 -0.79
N TYR A 515 -34.21 -0.68 0.19
CA TYR A 515 -35.07 -0.37 1.33
C TYR A 515 -34.32 -0.64 2.63
N GLY A 516 -34.67 0.10 3.68
CA GLY A 516 -34.12 -0.08 5.02
C GLY A 516 -35.23 0.02 6.06
N THR A 517 -35.09 -0.72 7.16
CA THR A 517 -36.08 -0.78 8.24
C THR A 517 -35.41 -1.21 9.54
N ALA A 518 -36.03 -0.94 10.68
CA ALA A 518 -35.72 -1.65 11.92
C ALA A 518 -36.06 -3.14 11.80
N GLN A 519 -35.68 -3.92 12.81
CA GLN A 519 -35.97 -5.35 12.89
C GLN A 519 -37.50 -5.60 12.83
N PRO A 520 -38.02 -6.24 11.77
CA PRO A 520 -39.45 -6.53 11.66
C PRO A 520 -39.83 -7.80 12.44
N SER A 521 -41.08 -7.85 12.91
CA SER A 521 -41.74 -9.09 13.30
C SER A 521 -42.21 -9.88 12.08
N ALA A 522 -42.64 -11.14 12.25
CA ALA A 522 -43.24 -11.92 11.17
C ALA A 522 -44.43 -11.21 10.50
N LYS A 523 -45.26 -10.50 11.29
CA LYS A 523 -46.38 -9.70 10.79
C LYS A 523 -45.89 -8.56 9.91
N ALA A 524 -44.93 -7.78 10.39
CA ALA A 524 -44.38 -6.64 9.66
C ALA A 524 -43.69 -7.07 8.36
N LEU A 525 -42.99 -8.21 8.37
CA LEU A 525 -42.40 -8.78 7.16
C LEU A 525 -43.48 -9.08 6.10
N GLY A 526 -44.65 -9.58 6.51
CA GLY A 526 -45.81 -9.76 5.62
C GLY A 526 -46.28 -8.44 5.00
N SER A 527 -46.43 -7.39 5.82
CA SER A 527 -46.81 -6.05 5.37
C SER A 527 -45.80 -5.46 4.37
N ILE A 528 -44.50 -5.60 4.65
CA ILE A 528 -43.42 -5.15 3.78
C ILE A 528 -43.42 -5.92 2.46
N LEU A 529 -43.55 -7.25 2.49
CA LEU A 529 -43.58 -8.06 1.27
C LEU A 529 -44.79 -7.71 0.41
N ALA A 530 -45.97 -7.55 1.00
CA ALA A 530 -47.16 -7.10 0.27
C ALA A 530 -46.93 -5.72 -0.37
N TYR A 531 -46.33 -4.77 0.37
CA TYR A 531 -45.98 -3.45 -0.14
C TYR A 531 -45.00 -3.52 -1.32
N LEU A 532 -43.92 -4.30 -1.21
CA LEU A 532 -42.87 -4.39 -2.24
C LEU A 532 -43.36 -5.09 -3.52
N THR A 533 -44.24 -6.08 -3.36
CA THR A 533 -44.75 -6.92 -4.45
C THR A 533 -46.02 -6.39 -5.10
N ASP A 534 -46.56 -5.26 -4.62
CA ASP A 534 -47.81 -4.70 -5.11
C ASP A 534 -47.80 -4.33 -6.60
N ALA A 535 -48.99 -4.04 -7.14
CA ALA A 535 -49.15 -3.69 -8.54
C ALA A 535 -48.39 -2.42 -8.97
N LYS A 536 -47.99 -1.56 -8.02
CA LYS A 536 -47.32 -0.28 -8.26
C LYS A 536 -45.79 -0.44 -8.32
N ARG A 537 -45.18 -1.22 -7.43
CA ARG A 537 -43.73 -1.42 -7.33
C ARG A 537 -43.26 -2.65 -8.10
N ARG A 538 -44.09 -3.69 -8.20
CA ARG A 538 -43.86 -4.91 -9.01
C ARG A 538 -42.49 -5.57 -8.77
N LEU A 539 -41.95 -5.51 -7.55
CA LEU A 539 -40.68 -6.14 -7.23
C LEU A 539 -40.90 -7.65 -7.09
N ARG A 540 -40.49 -8.41 -8.12
CA ARG A 540 -40.71 -9.88 -8.17
C ARG A 540 -39.70 -10.69 -7.36
N LYS A 541 -38.53 -10.10 -7.08
CA LYS A 541 -37.47 -10.72 -6.29
C LYS A 541 -37.08 -9.73 -5.19
N VAL A 542 -37.25 -10.16 -3.95
CA VAL A 542 -36.86 -9.39 -2.77
C VAL A 542 -35.76 -10.19 -2.09
N VAL A 543 -34.58 -9.58 -1.93
CA VAL A 543 -33.48 -10.14 -1.16
C VAL A 543 -33.49 -9.43 0.18
N TRP A 544 -33.67 -10.20 1.25
CA TRP A 544 -33.61 -9.68 2.61
C TRP A 544 -32.19 -9.87 3.15
N VAL A 545 -31.55 -8.78 3.58
CA VAL A 545 -30.21 -8.80 4.16
C VAL A 545 -30.30 -8.30 5.60
N SER A 546 -30.14 -9.20 6.57
CA SER A 546 -29.98 -8.82 7.97
C SER A 546 -28.58 -8.27 8.18
N LEU A 547 -28.46 -7.11 8.82
CA LEU A 547 -27.18 -6.49 9.19
C LEU A 547 -26.79 -6.76 10.65
N ARG A 548 -27.57 -7.58 11.36
CA ARG A 548 -27.34 -7.91 12.76
C ARG A 548 -26.30 -9.02 12.88
N GLU A 549 -25.28 -8.80 13.70
CA GLU A 549 -24.24 -9.80 14.00
C GLU A 549 -24.71 -10.75 15.11
N GLU A 550 -25.49 -10.23 16.05
CA GLU A 550 -26.01 -10.92 17.22
C GLU A 550 -27.09 -11.94 16.90
N ALA A 551 -27.25 -12.92 17.79
CA ALA A 551 -28.33 -13.90 17.71
C ALA A 551 -29.67 -13.24 18.06
N VAL A 552 -30.63 -13.38 17.13
CA VAL A 552 -31.98 -12.83 17.23
C VAL A 552 -32.98 -13.97 17.20
N LEU A 553 -33.91 -13.98 18.14
CA LEU A 553 -34.95 -15.00 18.29
C LEU A 553 -36.32 -14.34 18.30
N GLU A 554 -37.29 -14.90 17.58
CA GLU A 554 -38.69 -14.50 17.69
C GLU A 554 -39.41 -15.46 18.64
N CYS A 555 -39.97 -14.93 19.73
CA CYS A 555 -40.78 -15.66 20.70
C CYS A 555 -42.12 -14.95 20.83
N ASP A 556 -43.24 -15.66 20.60
CA ASP A 556 -44.60 -15.12 20.71
C ASP A 556 -44.81 -13.78 19.97
N GLY A 557 -44.21 -13.63 18.78
CA GLY A 557 -44.32 -12.44 17.93
C GLY A 557 -43.45 -11.25 18.36
N HIS A 558 -42.66 -11.42 19.42
CA HIS A 558 -41.70 -10.43 19.91
C HIS A 558 -40.28 -10.87 19.55
N THR A 559 -39.47 -9.91 19.11
CA THR A 559 -38.08 -10.18 18.78
C THR A 559 -37.23 -10.00 20.02
N HIS A 560 -36.33 -10.93 20.26
CA HIS A 560 -35.42 -10.93 21.39
C HIS A 560 -33.99 -11.08 20.93
N SER A 561 -33.08 -10.45 21.66
CA SER A 561 -31.65 -10.56 21.42
C SER A 561 -30.92 -10.99 22.67
N LEU A 562 -29.91 -11.83 22.47
CA LEU A 562 -29.07 -12.28 23.57
C LEU A 562 -28.13 -11.15 24.00
N ARG A 563 -28.31 -10.62 25.22
CA ARG A 563 -27.46 -9.58 25.80
C ARG A 563 -26.57 -10.14 26.91
N ARG A 564 -25.33 -9.63 26.98
CA ARG A 564 -24.38 -9.97 28.05
C ARG A 564 -24.85 -9.45 29.40
N PRO A 565 -24.43 -10.08 30.51
CA PRO A 565 -24.62 -9.52 31.84
C PRO A 565 -23.79 -8.23 31.98
N GLY A 566 -24.46 -7.13 32.29
CA GLY A 566 -23.88 -5.80 32.45
C GLY A 566 -24.96 -4.77 32.81
N PRO A 567 -24.57 -3.59 33.33
CA PRO A 567 -25.52 -2.52 33.63
C PRO A 567 -26.29 -2.13 32.35
N PRO A 568 -27.59 -1.76 32.47
CA PRO A 568 -28.40 -1.40 31.32
C PRO A 568 -27.72 -0.27 30.53
N VAL A 569 -27.39 -0.56 29.28
CA VAL A 569 -26.88 0.43 28.32
C VAL A 569 -28.00 1.43 28.08
N THR A 570 -27.77 2.69 28.43
CA THR A 570 -28.73 3.77 28.15
C THR A 570 -28.79 4.03 26.64
N PRO A 571 -29.95 4.48 26.10
CA PRO A 571 -30.12 4.72 24.66
C PRO A 571 -29.03 5.61 24.03
N ASP A 572 -28.49 6.56 24.80
CA ASP A 572 -27.42 7.48 24.38
C ASP A 572 -26.08 6.81 24.05
N GLN A 573 -25.85 5.56 24.47
CA GLN A 573 -24.62 4.82 24.18
C GLN A 573 -24.68 4.00 22.88
N LEU A 574 -25.87 3.83 22.28
CA LEU A 574 -26.06 3.09 21.02
C LEU A 574 -25.90 3.98 19.77
N GLU A 575 -26.12 5.30 19.90
CA GLU A 575 -25.77 6.27 18.86
C GLU A 575 -24.30 6.71 18.99
N VAL A 576 -23.37 5.79 18.79
CA VAL A 576 -21.99 6.20 18.47
C VAL A 576 -22.04 6.82 17.07
N ARG A 577 -22.07 8.16 17.02
CA ARG A 577 -21.77 8.91 15.79
C ARG A 577 -20.50 8.32 15.18
N PRO A 578 -20.48 7.99 13.87
CA PRO A 578 -19.21 7.65 13.24
C PRO A 578 -18.25 8.83 13.48
N PRO A 579 -16.95 8.59 13.77
CA PRO A 579 -15.99 9.67 13.73
C PRO A 579 -16.11 10.33 12.36
N ALA A 580 -16.28 11.65 12.36
CA ALA A 580 -16.20 12.42 11.13
C ALA A 580 -14.84 12.13 10.48
N LEU A 581 -14.91 11.90 9.16
CA LEU A 581 -13.84 11.66 8.18
C LEU A 581 -12.41 11.99 8.62
#